data_AF-A0A9D4TCJ3-F1
#
_entry.id   AF-A0A9D4TCJ3-F1
#
_cell.length_a   1.000
_cell.length_b   1.000
_cell.length_c   1.000
_cell.angle_alpha   90.00
_cell.angle_beta   90.00
_cell.angle_gamma   90.00
#
_symmetry.space_group_name_H-M   'P 1'
#
loop_
_entity.id
_entity.type
_entity.pdbx_description
1 polymer ?
#
loop_
_entity_poly.entity_id
_entity_poly.type
_entity_poly.pdbx_seq_one_letter_code
_entity_poly.pdbx_strand_id
1 'polypeptide(L)'
;MAARRRLIDIGANLTDPMFRGLYGGSRKHPDDLDQVLQRARANGVHRVGGLLWSTVGCHPTRCGEFEGPHGPPDRYLEQLSGLVRQGAGRVAALGEMGLGEGGCSGCPPSDRNIRQR
;
A
#
# COMPACT_ATOMS: atom_id res chain seq x y z
N MET A 1 -21.60 -31.10 1.61
CA MET A 1 -21.39 -29.64 1.48
C MET A 1 -19.94 -29.39 1.07
N ALA A 2 -19.69 -28.56 0.06
CA ALA A 2 -18.32 -28.18 -0.30
C ALA A 2 -17.69 -27.32 0.80
N ALA A 3 -16.44 -27.61 1.18
CA ALA A 3 -15.72 -26.82 2.16
C ALA A 3 -15.54 -25.38 1.65
N ARG A 4 -15.94 -24.40 2.46
CA ARG A 4 -15.81 -22.97 2.13
C ARG A 4 -14.33 -22.59 2.15
N ARG A 5 -13.78 -22.18 1.01
CA ARG A 5 -12.37 -21.80 0.87
C ARG A 5 -12.05 -20.60 1.78
N ARG A 6 -10.89 -20.63 2.42
CA ARG A 6 -10.35 -19.51 3.19
C ARG A 6 -9.30 -18.82 2.32
N LEU A 7 -9.56 -17.57 1.96
CA LEU A 7 -8.68 -16.75 1.12
C LEU A 7 -7.97 -15.70 1.98
N ILE A 8 -6.74 -15.38 1.59
CA ILE A 8 -5.98 -14.24 2.10
C ILE A 8 -5.63 -13.40 0.88
N ASP A 9 -6.07 -12.14 0.88
CA ASP A 9 -5.63 -11.16 -0.09
C ASP A 9 -4.33 -10.53 0.42
N ILE A 10 -3.24 -10.69 -0.34
CA ILE A 10 -1.92 -10.20 0.03
C ILE A 10 -1.65 -8.78 -0.47
N GLY A 11 -2.52 -8.23 -1.32
CA GLY A 11 -2.27 -7.00 -2.07
C GLY A 11 -3.54 -6.21 -2.34
N ALA A 12 -4.18 -5.70 -1.30
CA ALA A 12 -5.35 -4.84 -1.41
C ALA A 12 -5.00 -3.37 -1.10
N ASN A 13 -5.18 -2.49 -2.07
CA ASN A 13 -4.95 -1.05 -1.95
C ASN A 13 -6.09 -0.35 -1.20
N LEU A 14 -6.44 -0.80 0.00
CA LEU A 14 -7.63 -0.33 0.74
C LEU A 14 -7.59 1.16 1.14
N THR A 15 -6.43 1.80 1.04
CA THR A 15 -6.26 3.24 1.23
C THR A 15 -6.61 4.06 -0.01
N ASP A 16 -6.90 3.42 -1.15
CA ASP A 16 -7.28 4.11 -2.37
C ASP A 16 -8.57 4.94 -2.15
N PRO A 17 -8.59 6.22 -2.55
CA PRO A 17 -9.77 7.09 -2.40
C PRO A 17 -11.02 6.56 -3.11
N MET A 18 -10.88 5.71 -4.12
CA MET A 18 -12.00 5.08 -4.83
C MET A 18 -12.91 4.28 -3.89
N PHE A 19 -12.35 3.60 -2.88
CA PHE A 19 -13.15 2.89 -1.88
C PHE A 19 -13.95 3.81 -0.95
N ARG A 20 -13.66 5.11 -0.99
CA ARG A 20 -14.44 6.17 -0.31
C ARG A 20 -15.27 7.01 -1.28
N GLY A 21 -15.41 6.53 -2.51
CA GLY A 21 -16.17 7.15 -3.58
C GLY A 21 -15.52 8.36 -4.25
N LEU A 22 -14.21 8.56 -4.09
CA LEU A 22 -13.48 9.70 -4.67
C LEU A 22 -12.74 9.26 -5.94
N TYR A 23 -13.11 9.87 -7.07
CA TYR A 23 -12.53 9.60 -8.39
C TYR A 23 -12.07 10.93 -9.01
N GLY A 24 -10.76 11.05 -9.27
CA GLY A 24 -10.17 12.27 -9.82
C GLY A 24 -10.49 13.53 -8.99
N GLY A 25 -10.57 13.38 -7.66
CA GLY A 25 -10.90 14.47 -6.73
C GLY A 25 -12.40 14.77 -6.56
N SER A 26 -13.29 14.13 -7.33
CA SER A 26 -14.74 14.30 -7.23
C SER A 26 -15.43 13.10 -6.58
N ARG A 27 -16.46 13.34 -5.75
CA ARG A 27 -17.26 12.27 -5.15
C ARG A 27 -18.25 11.71 -6.18
N LYS A 28 -18.18 10.40 -6.45
CA LYS A 28 -19.09 9.67 -7.36
C LYS A 28 -20.10 8.79 -6.64
N HIS A 29 -19.77 8.36 -5.42
CA HIS A 29 -20.70 7.65 -4.54
C HIS A 29 -20.38 7.92 -3.06
N PRO A 30 -21.30 7.60 -2.13
CA PRO A 30 -21.01 7.58 -0.70
C PRO A 30 -19.84 6.63 -0.37
N ASP A 31 -19.19 6.85 0.76
CA ASP A 31 -18.18 5.91 1.27
C ASP A 31 -18.82 4.54 1.50
N ASP A 32 -18.30 3.50 0.83
CA ASP A 32 -18.82 2.14 0.87
C ASP A 32 -17.74 1.10 1.20
N LEU A 33 -16.60 1.52 1.78
CA LEU A 33 -15.50 0.62 2.15
C LEU A 33 -16.00 -0.55 3.02
N ASP A 34 -16.86 -0.29 4.00
CA ASP A 34 -17.43 -1.35 4.84
C ASP A 34 -18.25 -2.37 4.05
N GLN A 35 -18.95 -1.93 2.99
CA GLN A 35 -19.70 -2.82 2.11
C GLN A 35 -18.76 -3.65 1.24
N VAL A 36 -17.67 -3.06 0.72
CA VAL A 36 -16.60 -3.78 0.03
C VAL A 36 -16.03 -4.89 0.92
N LEU A 37 -15.74 -4.56 2.16
CA LEU A 37 -15.22 -5.46 3.18
C LEU A 37 -16.21 -6.58 3.53
N GLN A 38 -17.50 -6.27 3.66
CA GLN A 38 -18.56 -7.28 3.86
C GLN A 38 -18.65 -8.24 2.66
N ARG A 39 -18.58 -7.73 1.43
CA ARG A 39 -18.56 -8.56 0.21
C ARG A 39 -17.34 -9.49 0.18
N ALA A 40 -16.16 -9.01 0.55
CA ALA A 40 -14.94 -9.83 0.62
C ALA A 40 -15.11 -10.99 1.62
N ARG A 41 -15.66 -10.71 2.81
CA ARG A 41 -15.97 -11.76 3.81
C ARG A 41 -16.99 -12.75 3.31
N ALA A 42 -18.06 -12.29 2.66
CA ALA A 42 -19.09 -13.16 2.12
C ALA A 42 -18.49 -14.16 1.11
N ASN A 43 -17.43 -13.76 0.40
CA ASN A 43 -16.71 -14.59 -0.58
C ASN A 43 -15.49 -15.35 -0.01
N GLY A 44 -15.34 -15.42 1.32
CA GLY A 44 -14.31 -16.27 1.94
C GLY A 44 -12.94 -15.62 2.10
N VAL A 45 -12.80 -14.32 1.79
CA VAL A 45 -11.63 -13.54 2.20
C VAL A 45 -11.66 -13.41 3.71
N HIS A 46 -10.85 -14.22 4.36
CA HIS A 46 -10.74 -14.23 5.79
C HIS A 46 -9.82 -13.10 6.21
N ARG A 47 -10.26 -12.37 7.25
CA ARG A 47 -9.54 -11.30 7.99
C ARG A 47 -9.89 -9.87 7.62
N VAL A 48 -11.18 -9.63 7.46
CA VAL A 48 -11.73 -8.30 7.23
C VAL A 48 -12.43 -7.77 8.49
N GLY A 49 -11.89 -8.01 9.69
CA GLY A 49 -12.67 -7.84 10.94
C GLY A 49 -11.93 -7.88 12.26
N GLY A 50 -10.70 -7.40 12.29
CA GLY A 50 -9.89 -7.39 13.51
C GLY A 50 -8.40 -7.60 13.30
N LEU A 51 -7.96 -8.07 12.12
CA LEU A 51 -6.55 -8.06 11.74
C LEU A 51 -6.43 -7.84 10.23
N LEU A 52 -6.59 -6.59 9.79
CA LEU A 52 -5.93 -6.17 8.55
C LEU A 52 -4.44 -6.05 8.88
N TRP A 53 -3.59 -6.62 8.04
CA TRP A 53 -2.17 -6.29 8.04
C TRP A 53 -1.90 -5.18 7.04
N SER A 54 -0.77 -4.52 7.23
CA SER A 54 -0.21 -3.58 6.28
C SER A 54 1.21 -3.97 5.93
N THR A 55 1.71 -3.37 4.86
CA THR A 55 3.13 -3.32 4.56
C THR A 55 3.67 -1.95 4.97
N VAL A 56 5.00 -1.87 5.14
CA VAL A 56 5.71 -0.59 5.26
C VAL A 56 6.87 -0.60 4.28
N GLY A 57 6.98 0.44 3.45
CA GLY A 57 7.99 0.53 2.42
C GLY A 57 7.77 1.75 1.53
N CYS A 58 8.55 1.83 0.46
CA CYS A 58 8.48 2.90 -0.53
C CYS A 58 8.41 2.29 -1.92
N HIS A 59 7.32 2.57 -2.64
CA HIS A 59 7.09 2.08 -3.99
C HIS A 59 8.12 2.69 -4.96
N PRO A 60 8.57 1.98 -6.01
CA PRO A 60 9.61 2.48 -6.94
C PRO A 60 9.28 3.85 -7.55
N THR A 61 7.99 4.12 -7.81
CA THR A 61 7.55 5.41 -8.36
C THR A 61 7.58 6.56 -7.36
N ARG A 62 7.84 6.27 -6.08
CA ARG A 62 7.83 7.21 -4.94
C ARG A 62 9.20 7.35 -4.28
N CYS A 63 10.26 6.75 -4.83
CA CYS A 63 11.62 6.82 -4.27
C CYS A 63 12.15 8.26 -4.13
N GLY A 64 11.58 9.25 -4.83
CA GLY A 64 11.90 10.66 -4.65
C GLY A 64 11.62 11.18 -3.24
N GLU A 65 10.83 10.47 -2.42
CA GLU A 65 10.65 10.80 -1.00
C GLU A 65 11.93 10.67 -0.18
N PHE A 66 12.90 9.85 -0.62
CA PHE A 66 14.23 9.77 0.03
C PHE A 66 15.09 11.03 -0.18
N GLU A 67 14.80 11.81 -1.21
CA GLU A 67 15.51 13.06 -1.54
C GLU A 67 14.66 14.31 -1.23
N GLY A 68 13.41 14.10 -0.82
CA GLY A 68 12.40 15.14 -0.67
C GLY A 68 12.41 15.83 0.70
N PRO A 69 11.24 16.24 1.22
CA PRO A 69 11.12 17.08 2.42
C PRO A 69 11.57 16.40 3.72
N HIS A 70 11.87 15.10 3.66
CA HIS A 70 12.26 14.29 4.82
C HIS A 70 13.73 14.46 5.18
N GLY A 71 14.52 15.17 4.38
CA GLY A 71 15.95 15.38 4.60
C GLY A 71 16.79 14.28 3.94
N PRO A 72 17.94 13.88 4.52
CA PRO A 72 18.80 12.87 3.91
C PRO A 72 18.09 11.50 3.86
N PRO A 73 18.46 10.63 2.90
CA PRO A 73 17.84 9.30 2.71
C PRO A 73 17.75 8.46 3.99
N ASP A 74 18.79 8.52 4.83
CA ASP A 74 18.85 7.79 6.10
C ASP A 74 17.71 8.17 7.05
N ARG A 75 17.30 9.44 7.04
CA ARG A 75 16.19 9.92 7.88
C ARG A 75 14.85 9.34 7.45
N TYR A 76 14.59 9.24 6.16
CA TYR A 76 13.36 8.61 5.65
C TYR A 76 13.35 7.10 5.95
N LEU A 77 14.51 6.44 5.81
CA LEU A 77 14.67 5.03 6.17
C LEU A 77 14.44 4.78 7.68
N GLU A 78 14.95 5.66 8.54
CA GLU A 78 14.70 5.62 9.98
C GLU A 78 13.21 5.79 10.31
N GLN A 79 12.50 6.67 9.60
CA GLN A 79 11.05 6.85 9.76
C GLN A 79 10.27 5.59 9.38
N LEU A 80 10.59 4.95 8.25
CA LEU A 80 10.01 3.67 7.85
C LEU A 80 10.28 2.58 8.90
N SER A 81 11.51 2.50 9.39
CA SER A 81 11.90 1.56 10.45
C SER A 81 11.14 1.82 11.76
N GLY A 82 10.91 3.09 12.10
CA GLY A 82 10.07 3.51 13.22
C GLY A 82 8.63 3.02 13.08
N LEU A 83 8.03 3.16 11.89
CA LEU A 83 6.66 2.69 11.61
C LEU A 83 6.53 1.17 11.74
N VAL A 84 7.52 0.41 11.28
CA VAL A 84 7.54 -1.06 11.45
C VAL A 84 7.50 -1.43 12.93
N ARG A 85 8.33 -0.78 13.76
CA ARG A 85 8.40 -1.02 15.21
C ARG A 85 7.11 -0.60 15.92
N GLN A 86 6.52 0.54 15.53
CA GLN A 86 5.29 1.06 16.10
C GLN A 86 4.04 0.27 15.69
N GLY A 87 4.08 -0.42 14.55
CA GLY A 87 2.94 -1.14 14.00
C GLY A 87 2.38 -2.28 14.86
N ALA A 88 3.05 -2.64 15.97
CA ALA A 88 2.55 -3.54 17.01
C ALA A 88 1.95 -4.85 16.47
N GLY A 89 2.63 -5.49 15.52
CA GLY A 89 2.21 -6.75 14.91
C GLY A 89 1.21 -6.63 13.75
N ARG A 90 0.85 -5.41 13.32
CA ARG A 90 0.04 -5.18 12.12
C ARG A 90 0.86 -5.11 10.83
N VAL A 91 2.17 -4.85 10.92
CA VAL A 91 3.05 -4.86 9.75
C VAL A 91 3.48 -6.30 9.49
N ALA A 92 2.98 -6.89 8.40
CA ALA A 92 3.29 -8.29 8.04
C ALA A 92 4.45 -8.42 7.06
N ALA A 93 4.77 -7.35 6.31
CA ALA A 93 5.83 -7.36 5.32
C ALA A 93 6.43 -5.96 5.10
N LEU A 94 7.64 -5.94 4.54
CA LEU A 94 8.24 -4.73 3.98
C LEU A 94 7.84 -4.59 2.51
N GLY A 95 7.44 -3.40 2.10
CA GLY A 95 6.98 -3.10 0.74
C GLY A 95 5.82 -2.09 0.70
N GLU A 96 5.25 -1.81 -0.46
CA GLU A 96 5.64 -2.31 -1.78
C GLU A 96 6.96 -1.66 -2.24
N MET A 97 7.95 -2.45 -2.65
CA MET A 97 9.27 -1.98 -3.07
C MET A 97 9.83 -2.90 -4.16
N GLY A 98 10.71 -2.39 -5.01
CA GLY A 98 11.25 -3.16 -6.14
C GLY A 98 11.85 -2.24 -7.21
N LEU A 99 11.73 -2.64 -8.48
CA LEU A 99 12.10 -1.86 -9.65
C LEU A 99 10.93 -1.82 -10.62
N GLY A 100 10.58 -0.65 -11.14
CA GLY A 100 9.49 -0.47 -12.11
C GLY A 100 9.93 0.38 -13.29
N GLU A 101 9.40 0.08 -14.48
CA GLU A 101 9.71 0.84 -15.70
C GLU A 101 8.99 2.20 -15.78
N GLY A 102 8.04 2.45 -14.87
CA GLY A 102 7.44 3.76 -14.66
C GLY A 102 8.41 4.63 -13.87
N GLY A 103 9.03 5.60 -14.53
CA GLY A 103 9.96 6.53 -13.88
C GLY A 103 9.38 7.12 -12.58
N CYS A 104 10.26 7.31 -11.60
CA CYS A 104 9.89 7.90 -10.33
C CYS A 104 9.56 9.40 -10.50
N SER A 105 8.38 9.81 -10.01
CA SER A 105 8.02 11.23 -9.96
C SER A 105 8.80 11.91 -8.84
N GLY A 106 9.60 12.92 -9.20
CA GLY A 106 10.48 13.62 -8.25
C GLY A 106 11.89 13.06 -8.13
N CYS A 107 12.21 11.91 -8.76
CA CYS A 107 13.59 11.43 -8.81
C CYS A 107 14.44 12.19 -9.85
N PRO A 108 15.79 12.22 -9.67
CA PRO A 108 16.73 12.80 -10.62
C PRO A 108 16.62 12.13 -12.00
N PRO A 109 16.93 12.84 -13.09
CA PRO A 109 16.86 12.28 -14.45
C PRO A 109 17.67 10.98 -14.64
N SER A 110 18.77 10.79 -13.89
CA SER A 110 19.58 9.57 -13.89
C SER A 110 18.81 8.33 -13.45
N ASP A 111 17.83 8.51 -12.56
CA ASP A 111 17.17 7.41 -11.85
C ASP A 111 15.76 7.14 -12.40
N ARG A 112 15.30 7.99 -13.32
CA ARG A 112 14.00 7.83 -14.01
C ARG A 112 13.96 6.65 -14.98
N ASN A 113 15.12 6.10 -15.35
CA ASN A 113 15.29 5.06 -16.36
C ASN A 113 16.08 3.84 -15.83
N ILE A 114 15.91 3.46 -14.56
CA ILE A 114 16.42 2.19 -14.06
C ILE A 114 15.58 1.05 -14.69
N ARG A 115 15.92 0.69 -15.93
CA ARG A 115 15.37 -0.47 -16.62
C ARG A 115 15.97 -1.71 -15.98
N GLN A 116 15.13 -2.70 -15.68
CA GLN A 116 15.63 -4.05 -15.38
C GLN A 116 16.42 -4.50 -16.61
N ARG A 117 17.73 -4.71 -16.45
CA ARG A 117 18.60 -5.19 -17.52
C ARG A 117 18.31 -6.65 -17.84
#